data_AF-A0A517Q0N7-F1
#
_entry.id   AF-A0A517Q0N7-F1
#
_cell.length_a   1.000
_cell.length_b   1.000
_cell.length_c   1.000
_cell.angle_alpha   90.00
_cell.angle_beta   90.00
_cell.angle_gamma   90.00
#
_symmetry.space_group_name_H-M   'P 1'
#
loop_
_entity.id
_entity.type
_entity.pdbx_description
1 polymer ?
#
loop_
_entity_poly.entity_id
_entity_poly.type
_entity_poly.pdbx_seq_one_letter_code
_entity_poly.pdbx_strand_id
1 'polypeptide(L)'
;MAILRSVAPWMMCIVVPLLLNSGCETMPEWDSGMMSGTRRVEKKVRRADQHRTRFLTERDPESLNWLLKHRLQSGMTRANVEKELGEEGEYQEASKWLKATGGSFRTTDDAYKWGPDKGGRSVYLMFRDDVLVNFHPEDFELD
;
A
#
# COMPACT_ATOMS: atom_id res chain seq x y z
N MET A 1 72.41 -19.08 -15.42
CA MET A 1 72.24 -18.97 -16.88
C MET A 1 71.04 -18.05 -17.14
N ALA A 2 71.24 -17.03 -18.01
CA ALA A 2 70.29 -16.15 -18.74
C ALA A 2 68.97 -15.72 -18.03
N ILE A 3 68.72 -14.47 -17.61
CA ILE A 3 68.67 -13.13 -18.26
C ILE A 3 67.56 -12.97 -19.34
N LEU A 4 66.86 -11.82 -19.25
CA LEU A 4 65.95 -11.08 -20.15
C LEU A 4 64.45 -11.26 -19.84
N ARG A 5 63.75 -10.32 -19.16
CA ARG A 5 63.38 -8.93 -19.52
C ARG A 5 62.64 -8.81 -20.87
N SER A 6 61.36 -8.44 -20.82
CA SER A 6 60.83 -7.41 -21.73
C SER A 6 59.74 -6.61 -21.03
N VAL A 7 60.17 -5.47 -20.50
CA VAL A 7 59.35 -4.27 -20.33
C VAL A 7 59.13 -3.70 -21.73
N ALA A 8 58.18 -2.78 -21.86
CA ALA A 8 58.31 -1.52 -22.60
C ALA A 8 57.09 -1.22 -23.51
N PRO A 9 56.89 0.07 -23.85
CA PRO A 9 55.66 0.79 -23.58
C PRO A 9 55.23 1.52 -24.87
N TRP A 10 54.40 2.56 -24.76
CA TRP A 10 54.11 3.53 -25.82
C TRP A 10 53.31 2.93 -27.01
N MET A 11 52.30 3.61 -27.55
CA MET A 11 52.38 4.99 -27.96
C MET A 11 50.97 5.57 -28.14
N MET A 12 50.79 6.73 -27.54
CA MET A 12 49.75 7.71 -27.87
C MET A 12 49.66 7.92 -29.39
N CYS A 13 48.47 7.84 -29.95
CA CYS A 13 48.07 8.69 -31.07
C CYS A 13 46.76 9.39 -30.71
N ILE A 14 46.93 10.63 -30.26
CA ILE A 14 45.92 11.66 -30.19
C ILE A 14 45.46 11.94 -31.62
N VAL A 15 44.16 11.78 -31.88
CA VAL A 15 43.48 12.50 -32.96
C VAL A 15 42.19 13.09 -32.39
N VAL A 16 42.24 14.39 -32.09
CA VAL A 16 41.10 15.28 -31.84
C VAL A 16 41.41 16.47 -32.76
N PRO A 17 40.47 17.01 -33.58
CA PRO A 17 39.21 17.52 -33.06
C PRO A 17 37.96 17.55 -33.98
N LEU A 18 36.83 17.82 -33.31
CA LEU A 18 35.69 18.64 -33.73
C LEU A 18 34.91 18.25 -34.99
N LEU A 19 33.72 17.68 -34.80
CA LEU A 19 32.49 18.24 -35.39
C LEU A 19 31.35 18.15 -34.37
N LEU A 20 30.84 19.33 -34.02
CA LEU A 20 29.54 19.51 -33.41
C LEU A 20 28.49 18.81 -34.29
N ASN A 21 27.89 17.74 -33.78
CA ASN A 21 26.50 17.49 -34.07
C ASN A 21 25.74 17.73 -32.78
N SER A 22 25.24 18.96 -32.71
CA SER A 22 24.03 19.32 -31.98
C SER A 22 22.96 18.27 -32.25
N GLY A 23 22.76 17.42 -31.26
CA GLY A 23 21.59 16.58 -31.11
C GLY A 23 21.32 16.53 -29.63
N CYS A 24 20.92 17.67 -29.04
CA CYS A 24 19.91 17.57 -27.99
C CYS A 24 18.74 16.86 -28.67
N GLU A 25 18.71 15.54 -28.56
CA GLU A 25 17.47 14.80 -28.67
C GLU A 25 16.63 15.40 -27.56
N THR A 26 15.80 16.36 -27.95
CA THR A 26 14.65 16.79 -27.16
C THR A 26 14.01 15.51 -26.67
N MET A 27 14.24 15.16 -25.40
CA MET A 27 13.37 14.21 -24.72
C MET A 27 11.97 14.73 -25.03
N PRO A 28 11.12 13.94 -25.70
CA PRO A 28 9.77 14.39 -25.95
C PRO A 28 9.23 14.79 -24.59
N GLU A 29 8.74 16.03 -24.47
CA GLU A 29 8.07 16.52 -23.28
C GLU A 29 6.80 15.69 -23.12
N TRP A 30 6.97 14.50 -22.57
CA TRP A 30 5.93 13.55 -22.29
C TRP A 30 5.18 14.09 -21.08
N ASP A 31 4.20 14.91 -21.42
CA ASP A 31 2.94 15.08 -20.74
C ASP A 31 3.06 15.03 -19.19
N SER A 32 3.36 16.19 -18.63
CA SER A 32 3.41 16.46 -17.18
C SER A 32 2.12 16.07 -16.43
N GLY A 33 1.04 15.73 -17.15
CA GLY A 33 -0.15 15.09 -16.61
C GLY A 33 0.06 13.66 -16.08
N MET A 34 0.84 12.81 -16.74
CA MET A 34 1.01 11.40 -16.34
C MET A 34 1.95 11.24 -15.13
N MET A 35 3.04 12.01 -15.06
CA MET A 35 3.97 12.06 -13.92
C MET A 35 3.31 12.54 -12.62
N SER A 36 2.31 13.43 -12.72
CA SER A 36 1.54 13.90 -11.58
C SER A 36 0.64 12.80 -11.01
N GLY A 37 0.05 11.97 -11.89
CA GLY A 37 -0.80 10.84 -11.51
C GLY A 37 -0.04 9.75 -10.75
N THR A 38 1.11 9.33 -11.29
CA THR A 38 1.95 8.28 -10.67
C THR A 38 2.46 8.72 -9.29
N ARG A 39 2.97 9.94 -9.15
CA ARG A 39 3.44 10.48 -7.86
C ARG A 39 2.32 10.56 -6.81
N ARG A 40 1.09 10.87 -7.21
CA ARG A 40 -0.07 10.89 -6.31
C ARG A 40 -0.46 9.49 -5.85
N VAL A 41 -0.44 8.51 -6.76
CA VAL A 41 -0.71 7.10 -6.44
C VAL A 41 0.37 6.57 -5.50
N GLU A 42 1.65 6.77 -5.81
CA GLU A 42 2.78 6.39 -4.96
C GLU A 42 2.66 7.00 -3.56
N LYS A 43 2.30 8.28 -3.46
CA LYS A 43 2.10 8.95 -2.17
C LYS A 43 0.95 8.32 -1.37
N LYS A 44 -0.15 7.92 -2.02
CA LYS A 44 -1.27 7.23 -1.35
C LYS A 44 -0.87 5.84 -0.87
N VAL A 45 -0.19 5.07 -1.70
CA VAL A 45 0.30 3.72 -1.36
C VAL A 45 1.28 3.80 -0.18
N ARG A 46 2.29 4.66 -0.28
CA ARG A 46 3.28 4.84 0.79
C ARG A 46 2.65 5.28 2.12
N ARG A 47 1.62 6.13 2.06
CA ARG A 47 0.88 6.54 3.27
C ARG A 47 0.09 5.38 3.88
N ALA A 48 -0.54 4.56 3.04
CA ALA A 48 -1.22 3.34 3.52
C ALA A 48 -0.25 2.35 4.14
N ASP A 49 0.94 2.17 3.55
CA ASP A 49 1.99 1.31 4.11
C ASP A 49 2.43 1.80 5.49
N GLN A 50 2.62 3.11 5.68
CA GLN A 50 2.99 3.69 6.97
C GLN A 50 1.94 3.41 8.06
N HIS A 51 0.65 3.59 7.75
CA HIS A 51 -0.42 3.31 8.69
C HIS A 51 -0.55 1.81 8.97
N ARG A 52 -0.40 0.95 7.95
CA ARG A 52 -0.33 -0.51 8.15
C ARG A 52 0.80 -0.89 9.09
N THR A 53 2.01 -0.40 8.86
CA THR A 53 3.15 -0.69 9.74
C THR A 53 2.87 -0.28 11.18
N ARG A 54 2.40 0.95 11.43
CA ARG A 54 2.09 1.44 12.79
C ARG A 54 1.01 0.62 13.46
N PHE A 55 -0.06 0.26 12.74
CA PHE A 55 -1.10 -0.58 13.29
C PHE A 55 -0.56 -1.98 13.64
N LEU A 56 0.24 -2.59 12.78
CA LEU A 56 0.77 -3.94 13.03
C LEU A 56 1.83 -3.97 14.15
N THR A 57 2.68 -2.95 14.28
CA THR A 57 3.77 -2.93 15.26
C THR A 57 3.37 -2.35 16.61
N GLU A 58 2.60 -1.26 16.60
CA GLU A 58 2.27 -0.48 17.80
C GLU A 58 0.80 -0.64 18.20
N ARG A 59 0.00 -1.34 17.37
CA ARG A 59 -1.46 -1.44 17.54
C ARG A 59 -2.09 -0.04 17.63
N ASP A 60 -1.63 0.87 16.77
CA ASP A 60 -2.03 2.27 16.80
C ASP A 60 -3.48 2.50 16.34
N PRO A 61 -4.36 3.06 17.19
CA PRO A 61 -5.80 3.22 16.90
C PRO A 61 -6.09 4.22 15.77
N GLU A 62 -5.30 5.30 15.67
CA GLU A 62 -5.44 6.30 14.61
C GLU A 62 -5.10 5.69 13.26
N SER A 63 -4.04 4.88 13.21
CA SER A 63 -3.65 4.20 11.99
C SER A 63 -4.69 3.17 11.54
N LEU A 64 -5.32 2.43 12.47
CA LEU A 64 -6.46 1.55 12.14
C LEU A 64 -7.63 2.36 11.57
N ASN A 65 -8.07 3.42 12.24
CA ASN A 65 -9.15 4.29 11.76
C ASN A 65 -8.83 4.88 10.38
N TRP A 66 -7.60 5.32 10.16
CA TRP A 66 -7.16 5.87 8.89
C TRP A 66 -7.29 4.84 7.76
N LEU A 67 -6.88 3.59 7.99
CA LEU A 67 -7.00 2.50 7.02
C LEU A 67 -8.47 2.21 6.71
N LEU A 68 -9.31 2.08 7.73
CA LEU A 68 -10.76 1.86 7.54
C LEU A 68 -11.38 2.96 6.68
N LYS A 69 -11.07 4.23 6.97
CA LYS A 69 -11.62 5.37 6.23
C LYS A 69 -11.12 5.47 4.77
N HIS A 70 -9.83 5.24 4.53
CA HIS A 70 -9.20 5.59 3.25
C HIS A 70 -8.93 4.39 2.33
N ARG A 71 -8.91 3.18 2.89
CA ARG A 71 -8.49 1.97 2.18
C ARG A 71 -9.60 0.94 2.05
N LEU A 72 -10.61 0.97 2.92
CA LEU A 72 -11.75 0.06 2.83
C LEU A 72 -12.96 0.75 2.21
N GLN A 73 -13.75 -0.03 1.50
CA GLN A 73 -15.03 0.38 0.92
C GLN A 73 -15.98 -0.81 0.92
N SER A 74 -17.28 -0.55 1.08
CA SER A 74 -18.30 -1.59 0.82
C SER A 74 -18.12 -2.17 -0.58
N GLY A 75 -18.28 -3.49 -0.72
CA GLY A 75 -18.03 -4.20 -1.98
C GLY A 75 -16.63 -4.82 -2.10
N MET A 76 -15.70 -4.54 -1.18
CA MET A 76 -14.39 -5.20 -1.17
C MET A 76 -14.50 -6.67 -0.74
N THR A 77 -13.73 -7.54 -1.39
CA THR A 77 -13.60 -8.93 -0.92
C THR A 77 -12.85 -8.98 0.40
N ARG A 78 -13.07 -10.03 1.19
CA ARG A 78 -12.33 -10.25 2.44
C ARG A 78 -10.81 -10.27 2.20
N ALA A 79 -10.35 -10.96 1.16
CA ALA A 79 -8.93 -10.99 0.82
C ALA A 79 -8.36 -9.58 0.53
N ASN A 80 -9.14 -8.68 -0.08
CA ASN A 80 -8.72 -7.30 -0.29
C ASN A 80 -8.69 -6.51 1.02
N VAL A 81 -9.65 -6.73 1.92
CA VAL A 81 -9.66 -6.13 3.26
C VAL A 81 -8.44 -6.57 4.06
N GLU A 82 -8.15 -7.87 4.10
CA GLU A 82 -6.99 -8.45 4.78
C GLU A 82 -5.67 -7.88 4.23
N LYS A 83 -5.58 -7.71 2.91
CA LYS A 83 -4.44 -7.06 2.26
C LYS A 83 -4.29 -5.59 2.68
N GLU A 84 -5.39 -4.84 2.74
CA GLU A 84 -5.37 -3.42 3.08
C GLU A 84 -5.10 -3.16 4.57
N LEU A 85 -5.50 -4.08 5.46
CA LEU A 85 -5.20 -4.02 6.89
C LEU A 85 -3.84 -4.67 7.24
N GLY A 86 -3.36 -5.59 6.42
CA GLY A 86 -2.10 -6.30 6.59
C GLY A 86 -2.14 -7.45 7.61
N GLU A 87 -3.34 -7.83 8.07
CA GLU A 87 -3.56 -9.00 8.92
C GLU A 87 -4.87 -9.70 8.53
N GLU A 88 -4.93 -11.01 8.77
CA GLU A 88 -6.14 -11.81 8.58
C GLU A 88 -7.18 -11.47 9.65
N GLY A 89 -8.46 -11.48 9.26
CA GLY A 89 -9.56 -11.28 10.20
C GLY A 89 -9.84 -12.57 10.98
N GLU A 90 -10.11 -12.44 12.28
CA GLU A 90 -10.54 -13.55 13.12
C GLU A 90 -12.05 -13.81 12.91
N TYR A 91 -12.41 -14.98 12.39
CA TYR A 91 -13.83 -15.36 12.20
C TYR A 91 -14.57 -15.39 13.53
N GLN A 92 -15.74 -14.76 13.57
CA GLN A 92 -16.59 -14.69 14.76
C GLN A 92 -17.86 -15.53 14.55
N GLU A 93 -17.80 -16.79 14.96
CA GLU A 93 -18.93 -17.73 14.93
C GLU A 93 -20.15 -17.17 15.69
N ALA A 94 -19.90 -16.45 16.78
CA ALA A 94 -20.90 -15.80 17.61
C ALA A 94 -21.30 -14.41 17.09
N SER A 95 -21.69 -14.30 15.82
CA SER A 95 -22.35 -13.11 15.27
C SER A 95 -23.69 -12.77 15.95
N LYS A 96 -24.18 -13.60 16.91
CA LYS A 96 -25.42 -13.39 17.67
C LYS A 96 -25.50 -12.06 18.41
N TRP A 97 -24.40 -11.54 18.96
CA TRP A 97 -24.43 -10.26 19.68
C TRP A 97 -24.41 -9.06 18.72
N LEU A 98 -23.67 -9.15 17.61
CA LEU A 98 -23.70 -8.15 16.53
C LEU A 98 -25.09 -8.10 15.85
N LYS A 99 -25.75 -9.26 15.74
CA LYS A 99 -27.14 -9.40 15.27
C LYS A 99 -28.18 -8.79 16.23
N ALA A 100 -27.85 -8.66 17.53
CA ALA A 100 -28.75 -8.10 18.53
C ALA A 100 -28.67 -6.57 18.63
N THR A 101 -27.61 -5.94 18.12
CA THR A 101 -27.41 -4.48 18.19
C THR A 101 -28.27 -3.70 17.18
N GLY A 102 -28.94 -4.39 16.25
CA GLY A 102 -29.84 -3.80 15.26
C GLY A 102 -29.12 -3.16 14.09
N GLY A 103 -29.62 -3.40 12.87
CA GLY A 103 -29.07 -2.88 11.61
C GLY A 103 -29.46 -3.74 10.41
N SER A 104 -29.02 -3.37 9.21
CA SER A 104 -29.27 -4.07 7.93
C SER A 104 -28.52 -5.41 7.79
N PHE A 105 -28.21 -6.07 8.90
CA PHE A 105 -27.43 -7.31 8.95
C PHE A 105 -28.33 -8.52 8.75
N ARG A 106 -27.90 -9.46 7.90
CA ARG A 106 -28.60 -10.74 7.72
C ARG A 106 -28.00 -11.80 8.63
N THR A 107 -28.81 -12.80 8.96
CA THR A 107 -28.37 -13.96 9.75
C THR A 107 -27.28 -14.77 9.06
N THR A 108 -27.20 -14.69 7.73
CA THR A 108 -26.24 -15.36 6.86
C THR A 108 -24.95 -14.58 6.63
N ASP A 109 -24.84 -13.34 7.12
CA ASP A 109 -23.62 -12.56 6.96
C ASP A 109 -22.56 -13.07 7.94
N ASP A 110 -21.33 -13.23 7.46
CA ASP A 110 -20.17 -13.65 8.24
C ASP A 110 -19.52 -12.44 8.90
N ALA A 111 -19.14 -12.58 10.17
CA ALA A 111 -18.48 -11.51 10.93
C ALA A 111 -17.00 -11.87 11.13
N TYR A 112 -16.11 -10.92 10.81
CA TYR A 112 -14.68 -11.05 11.06
C TYR A 112 -14.19 -9.87 11.91
N LYS A 113 -13.24 -10.15 12.78
CA LYS A 113 -12.70 -9.20 13.75
C LYS A 113 -11.24 -8.87 13.43
N TRP A 114 -10.90 -7.58 13.48
CA TRP A 114 -9.53 -7.06 13.42
C TRP A 114 -9.17 -6.32 14.70
N GLY A 115 -7.88 -6.32 15.05
CA GLY A 115 -7.40 -5.82 16.34
C GLY A 115 -7.33 -6.90 17.43
N PRO A 116 -7.29 -6.54 18.73
CA PRO A 116 -7.51 -5.19 19.26
C PRO A 116 -6.35 -4.23 19.00
N ASP A 117 -6.65 -2.93 18.91
CA ASP A 117 -5.68 -1.86 19.02
C ASP A 117 -5.12 -1.76 20.47
N LYS A 118 -4.11 -0.90 20.70
CA LYS A 118 -3.47 -0.72 22.01
C LYS A 118 -4.44 -0.19 23.09
N GLY A 119 -5.58 0.37 22.68
CA GLY A 119 -6.67 0.79 23.55
C GLY A 119 -7.71 -0.30 23.82
N GLY A 120 -7.51 -1.51 23.28
CA GLY A 120 -8.42 -2.65 23.46
C GLY A 120 -9.60 -2.67 22.48
N ARG A 121 -9.69 -1.70 21.56
CA ARG A 121 -10.81 -1.62 20.61
C ARG A 121 -10.57 -2.56 19.44
N SER A 122 -11.58 -3.37 19.12
CA SER A 122 -11.60 -4.26 17.96
C SER A 122 -12.64 -3.79 16.97
N VAL A 123 -12.42 -4.06 15.69
CA VAL A 123 -13.34 -3.69 14.61
C VAL A 123 -13.93 -4.96 14.03
N TYR A 124 -15.26 -4.97 13.88
CA TYR A 124 -16.01 -6.08 13.33
C TYR A 124 -16.54 -5.66 11.97
N LEU A 125 -16.15 -6.39 10.93
CA LEU A 125 -16.62 -6.17 9.57
C LEU A 125 -17.47 -7.35 9.13
N MET A 126 -18.51 -7.06 8.34
CA MET A 126 -19.52 -8.02 7.90
C MET A 126 -19.33 -8.34 6.44
N PHE A 127 -19.44 -9.62 6.11
CA PHE A 127 -19.26 -10.12 4.75
C PHE A 127 -20.47 -10.94 4.32
N ARG A 128 -20.91 -10.73 3.08
CA ARG A 128 -21.90 -11.55 2.40
C ARG A 128 -21.29 -12.07 1.12
N ASP A 129 -21.28 -13.38 0.95
CA ASP A 129 -20.64 -14.03 -0.21
C ASP A 129 -19.18 -13.56 -0.40
N ASP A 130 -18.43 -13.47 0.71
CA ASP A 130 -17.04 -12.96 0.80
C ASP A 130 -16.85 -11.46 0.47
N VAL A 131 -17.95 -10.69 0.38
CA VAL A 131 -17.94 -9.26 0.05
C VAL A 131 -18.35 -8.40 1.25
N LEU A 132 -17.58 -7.36 1.56
CA LEU A 132 -17.82 -6.40 2.64
C LEU A 132 -19.15 -5.67 2.43
N VAL A 133 -20.06 -5.78 3.40
CA VAL A 133 -21.39 -5.17 3.40
C VAL A 133 -21.61 -4.25 4.60
N ASN A 134 -22.53 -3.30 4.46
CA ASN A 134 -22.93 -2.37 5.52
C ASN A 134 -21.74 -1.60 6.14
N PHE A 135 -20.73 -1.27 5.32
CA PHE A 135 -19.56 -0.51 5.73
C PHE A 135 -19.59 0.91 5.18
N HIS A 136 -19.51 1.89 6.08
CA HIS A 136 -19.52 3.32 5.77
C HIS A 136 -18.19 3.92 6.24
N PRO A 137 -17.27 4.30 5.31
CA PRO A 137 -15.98 4.87 5.69
C PRO A 137 -16.11 6.18 6.48
N GLU A 138 -17.19 6.94 6.25
CA GLU A 138 -17.50 8.16 6.99
C GLU A 138 -17.67 7.96 8.50
N ASP A 139 -18.08 6.78 8.96
CA ASP A 139 -18.25 6.49 10.40
C ASP A 139 -16.92 6.52 11.17
N PHE A 140 -15.80 6.48 10.45
CA PHE A 140 -14.45 6.55 11.01
C PHE A 140 -13.91 7.97 10.84
N GLU A 141 -14.35 8.89 11.71
CA GLU A 141 -13.73 10.20 11.85
C GLU A 141 -12.46 10.13 12.71
N LEU A 142 -11.42 10.83 12.25
CA LEU A 142 -10.21 11.12 13.01
C LEU A 142 -10.41 12.56 13.48
N ASP A 143 -10.89 12.74 14.71
CA ASP A 143 -10.83 14.05 15.38
C ASP A 143 -9.37 14.43 15.66
#